data_AF-A0A1W6JZA8-F1
#
_entry.id   AF-A0A1W6JZA8-F1
#
_cell.length_a   1.000
_cell.length_b   1.000
_cell.length_c   1.000
_cell.angle_alpha   90.00
_cell.angle_beta   90.00
_cell.angle_gamma   90.00
#
_symmetry.space_group_name_H-M   'P 1'
#
loop_
_entity.id
_entity.type
_entity.pdbx_description
1 polymer ?
#
loop_
_entity_poly.entity_id
_entity_poly.type
_entity_poly.pdbx_seq_one_letter_code
_entity_poly.pdbx_strand_id
1 'polypeptide(L)'
;MERVSSNSTRKKIYYYLLKQKSPVNIKKIQKDLNLSSVSLVYYHIRKLEEEGLVKETNEGYIVEKVVLSEFIRLYNHVIPISVFWASFFVSSLILMITFLILDRPIDGEIFGIIIVSIASAIFINDILKKYKDLIA
;
A
#
# COMPACT_ATOMS: atom_id res chain seq x y z
N MET A 1 0.87 10.18 -12.25
CA MET A 1 0.79 9.17 -11.16
C MET A 1 0.62 9.78 -9.76
N GLU A 2 0.81 11.10 -9.59
CA GLU A 2 0.68 11.85 -8.32
C GLU A 2 -0.78 12.19 -7.91
N ARG A 3 -1.78 11.95 -8.76
CA ARG A 3 -3.11 12.62 -8.67
C ARG A 3 -4.21 11.90 -7.88
N VAL A 4 -4.10 10.59 -7.65
CA VAL A 4 -4.92 9.90 -6.63
C VAL A 4 -4.58 10.43 -5.23
N SER A 5 -3.36 10.96 -5.06
CA SER A 5 -2.81 11.26 -3.74
C SER A 5 -3.37 12.53 -3.06
N SER A 6 -3.92 13.49 -3.81
CA SER A 6 -4.20 14.84 -3.27
C SER A 6 -5.55 15.02 -2.58
N ASN A 7 -6.53 14.13 -2.82
CA ASN A 7 -7.88 14.30 -2.25
C ASN A 7 -8.26 13.13 -1.34
N SER A 8 -8.45 13.44 -0.05
CA SER A 8 -8.77 12.46 1.00
C SER A 8 -10.08 11.70 0.74
N THR A 9 -11.11 12.37 0.21
CA THR A 9 -12.39 11.74 -0.13
C THR A 9 -12.26 10.75 -1.27
N ARG A 10 -11.50 11.09 -2.32
CA ARG A 10 -11.27 10.19 -3.46
C ARG A 10 -10.57 8.90 -3.02
N LYS A 11 -9.54 9.02 -2.18
CA LYS A 11 -8.87 7.86 -1.58
C LYS A 11 -9.83 6.98 -0.80
N LYS A 12 -10.67 7.58 0.06
CA LYS A 12 -11.67 6.83 0.84
C LYS A 12 -12.62 6.04 -0.05
N ILE A 13 -13.11 6.64 -1.14
CA ILE A 13 -13.98 5.96 -2.11
C ILE A 13 -13.25 4.80 -2.79
N TYR A 14 -12.02 5.02 -3.24
CA TYR A 14 -11.21 3.99 -3.88
C TYR A 14 -10.92 2.79 -2.96
N TYR A 15 -10.47 3.05 -1.73
CA TYR A 15 -10.24 2.01 -0.72
C TYR A 15 -11.51 1.29 -0.31
N TYR A 16 -12.62 2.02 -0.20
CA TYR A 16 -13.92 1.42 0.04
C TYR A 16 -14.27 0.43 -1.07
N LEU A 17 -14.15 0.82 -2.35
CA LEU A 17 -14.42 -0.09 -3.49
C LEU A 17 -13.47 -1.29 -3.53
N LEU A 18 -12.19 -1.11 -3.18
CA LEU A 18 -11.21 -2.21 -3.09
C LEU A 18 -11.62 -3.31 -2.10
N LYS A 19 -12.32 -2.96 -1.01
CA LYS A 19 -12.75 -3.93 0.02
C LYS A 19 -14.01 -4.69 -0.36
N GLN A 20 -14.71 -4.28 -1.42
CA GLN A 20 -16.00 -4.85 -1.79
C GLN A 20 -15.78 -6.03 -2.73
N LYS A 21 -16.44 -7.16 -2.43
CA LYS A 21 -16.39 -8.36 -3.27
C LYS A 21 -17.32 -8.27 -4.48
N SER A 22 -18.22 -7.29 -4.51
CA SER A 22 -19.23 -7.09 -5.54
C SER A 22 -19.26 -5.64 -6.01
N PRO A 23 -19.77 -5.36 -7.22
CA PRO A 23 -20.00 -4.00 -7.69
C PRO A 23 -20.83 -3.19 -6.70
N VAL A 24 -20.53 -1.90 -6.55
CA VAL A 24 -21.23 -1.04 -5.60
C VAL A 24 -21.87 0.18 -6.27
N ASN A 25 -23.17 0.34 -6.01
CA ASN A 25 -23.94 1.49 -6.45
C ASN A 25 -23.50 2.80 -5.78
N ILE A 26 -23.57 3.89 -6.54
CA ILE A 26 -23.12 5.21 -6.08
C ILE A 26 -23.82 5.70 -4.80
N LYS A 27 -25.11 5.36 -4.64
CA LYS A 27 -25.90 5.67 -3.44
C LYS A 27 -25.40 4.92 -2.21
N LYS A 28 -24.96 3.67 -2.38
CA LYS A 28 -24.39 2.86 -1.30
C LYS A 28 -23.03 3.41 -0.87
N ILE A 29 -22.19 3.82 -1.83
CA ILE A 29 -20.91 4.48 -1.55
C ILE A 29 -21.12 5.76 -0.73
N GLN A 30 -22.08 6.61 -1.13
CA GLN A 30 -22.41 7.85 -0.42
C GLN A 30 -22.85 7.58 1.02
N LYS A 31 -23.75 6.61 1.22
CA LYS A 31 -24.26 6.22 2.53
C LYS A 31 -23.19 5.63 3.43
N ASP A 32 -22.45 4.64 2.94
CA ASP A 32 -21.46 3.91 3.76
C ASP A 32 -20.27 4.79 4.16
N LEU A 33 -19.93 5.79 3.34
CA LEU A 33 -18.87 6.75 3.63
C LEU A 33 -19.36 8.06 4.26
N ASN A 34 -20.65 8.18 4.56
CA ASN A 34 -21.29 9.40 5.10
C ASN A 34 -20.90 10.67 4.33
N LEU A 35 -20.91 10.60 2.99
CA LEU A 35 -20.55 11.71 2.14
C LEU A 35 -21.73 12.67 1.96
N SER A 36 -21.44 13.96 1.83
CA SER A 36 -22.44 15.03 1.87
C SER A 36 -23.46 14.99 0.73
N SER A 37 -23.12 14.40 -0.41
CA SER A 37 -24.04 14.28 -1.55
C SER A 37 -23.62 13.17 -2.52
N VAL A 38 -24.59 12.65 -3.28
CA VAL A 38 -24.32 11.69 -4.37
C VAL A 38 -23.47 12.36 -5.47
N SER A 39 -23.70 13.64 -5.75
CA SER A 39 -22.92 14.41 -6.73
C SER A 39 -21.45 14.50 -6.36
N LEU A 40 -21.11 14.62 -5.07
CA LEU A 40 -19.73 14.58 -4.60
C LEU A 40 -19.07 13.22 -4.88
N VAL A 41 -19.80 12.13 -4.64
CA VAL A 41 -19.31 10.78 -4.97
C VAL A 41 -19.06 10.66 -6.47
N TYR A 42 -20.02 11.11 -7.29
CA TYR A 42 -19.92 11.07 -8.75
C TYR A 42 -18.70 11.83 -9.26
N TYR A 43 -18.45 13.02 -8.72
CA TYR A 43 -17.26 13.81 -9.07
C TYR A 43 -15.95 13.04 -8.80
N HIS A 44 -15.84 12.38 -7.65
CA HIS A 44 -14.64 11.62 -7.30
C HIS A 44 -14.50 10.31 -8.09
N ILE A 45 -15.61 9.60 -8.34
CA ILE A 45 -15.60 8.39 -9.16
C ILE A 45 -15.20 8.70 -10.60
N ARG A 46 -15.79 9.74 -11.20
CA ARG A 46 -15.42 10.15 -12.56
C ARG A 46 -13.92 10.42 -12.70
N LYS A 47 -13.30 11.03 -11.68
CA LYS A 47 -11.84 11.24 -11.64
C LYS A 47 -11.06 9.93 -11.52
N LEU A 48 -11.56 8.95 -10.76
CA LEU A 48 -10.95 7.61 -10.67
C LEU A 48 -11.11 6.82 -11.98
N GLU A 49 -12.23 6.98 -12.69
CA GLU A 49 -12.45 6.39 -14.01
C GLU A 49 -11.56 7.01 -15.10
N GLU A 50 -11.40 8.34 -15.11
CA GLU A 50 -10.47 9.06 -16.00
C GLU A 50 -9.01 8.58 -15.80
N GLU A 51 -8.67 8.14 -14.58
CA GLU A 51 -7.35 7.56 -14.23
C GLU A 51 -7.29 6.03 -14.49
N GLY A 52 -8.38 5.41 -14.92
CA GLY A 52 -8.49 3.98 -15.21
C GLY A 52 -8.43 3.08 -13.97
N LEU A 53 -8.74 3.63 -12.79
CA LEU A 53 -8.67 2.93 -11.51
C LEU A 53 -9.98 2.25 -11.14
N VAL A 54 -11.09 2.86 -11.53
CA VAL A 54 -12.45 2.37 -11.31
C VAL A 54 -13.12 2.25 -12.68
N LYS A 55 -14.13 1.38 -12.77
CA LYS A 55 -14.97 1.21 -13.95
C LYS A 55 -16.42 1.01 -13.55
N GLU A 56 -17.32 1.67 -14.27
CA GLU A 56 -18.76 1.41 -14.20
C GLU A 56 -19.12 0.05 -14.85
N THR A 57 -19.98 -0.70 -14.17
CA THR A 57 -20.60 -1.94 -14.64
C THR A 57 -22.12 -1.81 -14.52
N ASN A 58 -22.86 -2.75 -15.10
CA ASN A 58 -24.33 -2.78 -15.03
C ASN A 58 -24.87 -2.84 -13.58
N GLU A 59 -24.06 -3.29 -12.62
CA GLU A 59 -24.46 -3.48 -11.22
C GLU A 59 -23.88 -2.41 -10.27
N GLY A 60 -23.04 -1.51 -10.79
CA GLY A 60 -22.36 -0.46 -10.03
C GLY A 60 -20.87 -0.35 -10.37
N TYR A 61 -20.09 0.25 -9.48
CA TYR A 61 -18.67 0.51 -9.71
C TYR A 61 -17.77 -0.59 -9.13
N ILE A 62 -16.74 -0.96 -9.89
CA ILE A 62 -15.67 -1.88 -9.48
C ILE A 62 -14.29 -1.23 -9.64
N VAL A 63 -13.29 -1.79 -8.96
CA VAL A 63 -11.89 -1.40 -9.17
C VAL A 63 -11.33 -2.12 -10.39
N GLU A 64 -10.91 -1.37 -11.40
CA GLU A 64 -10.32 -1.89 -12.65
C GLU A 64 -8.81 -2.12 -12.50
N LYS A 65 -8.11 -1.19 -11.84
CA LYS A 65 -6.68 -1.30 -11.55
C LYS A 65 -6.41 -1.08 -10.07
N VAL A 66 -5.72 -2.04 -9.47
CA VAL A 66 -5.18 -1.92 -8.11
C VAL A 66 -3.86 -1.15 -8.20
N VAL A 67 -3.93 0.17 -8.06
CA VAL A 67 -2.77 1.05 -7.92
C VAL A 67 -2.73 1.53 -6.48
N LEU A 68 -2.39 0.60 -5.60
CA LEU A 68 -1.86 0.97 -4.30
C LEU A 68 -0.49 1.60 -4.59
N SER A 69 -0.35 2.92 -4.46
CA SER A 69 0.91 3.63 -4.79
C SER A 69 2.14 3.07 -4.06
N GLU A 70 1.92 2.28 -3.02
CA GLU A 70 2.94 1.64 -2.20
C GLU A 70 2.86 0.11 -2.20
N PHE A 71 2.06 -0.50 -3.08
CA PHE A 71 1.97 -1.95 -3.19
C PHE A 71 1.98 -2.41 -4.65
N ILE A 72 2.67 -3.52 -4.88
CA ILE A 72 2.73 -4.20 -6.17
C ILE A 72 1.94 -5.50 -6.04
N ARG A 73 1.14 -5.81 -7.06
CA ARG A 73 0.49 -7.12 -7.16
C ARG A 73 1.48 -8.12 -7.72
N LEU A 74 1.92 -9.06 -6.87
CA LEU A 74 2.75 -10.19 -7.26
C LEU A 74 1.86 -11.43 -7.32
N TYR A 75 1.51 -11.86 -8.53
CA TYR A 75 0.59 -12.97 -8.77
C TYR A 75 -0.77 -12.74 -8.05
N ASN A 76 -1.14 -13.62 -7.12
CA ASN A 76 -2.37 -13.53 -6.32
C ASN A 76 -2.20 -12.72 -5.02
N HIS A 77 -1.02 -12.16 -4.73
CA HIS A 77 -0.76 -11.43 -3.50
C HIS A 77 -0.51 -9.95 -3.75
N VAL A 78 -0.98 -9.10 -2.83
CA VAL A 78 -0.71 -7.66 -2.81
C VAL A 78 0.39 -7.41 -1.81
N ILE A 79 1.56 -6.99 -2.28
CA ILE A 79 2.78 -6.90 -1.48
C ILE A 79 3.21 -5.43 -1.41
N PRO A 80 3.42 -4.86 -0.21
CA PRO A 80 3.95 -3.51 -0.10
C PRO A 80 5.34 -3.41 -0.71
N ILE A 81 5.63 -2.31 -1.39
CA ILE A 81 6.95 -2.01 -1.99
C ILE A 81 8.05 -2.02 -0.90
N SER A 82 7.71 -1.72 0.35
CA SER A 82 8.64 -1.81 1.48
C SER A 82 9.15 -3.24 1.76
N VAL A 83 8.48 -4.29 1.28
CA VAL A 83 8.96 -5.67 1.39
C VAL A 83 10.27 -5.87 0.65
N PHE A 84 10.46 -5.20 -0.50
CA PHE A 84 11.73 -5.25 -1.24
C PHE A 84 12.88 -4.60 -0.44
N TRP A 85 12.62 -3.47 0.21
CA TRP A 85 13.62 -2.82 1.05
C TRP A 85 13.94 -3.61 2.30
N ALA A 86 12.91 -4.17 2.96
CA ALA A 86 13.10 -5.04 4.11
C ALA A 86 13.93 -6.28 3.77
N SER A 87 13.68 -6.93 2.62
CA SER A 87 14.48 -8.10 2.22
C SER A 87 15.95 -7.74 2.02
N PHE A 88 16.25 -6.59 1.40
CA PHE A 88 17.61 -6.08 1.26
C PHE A 88 18.27 -5.86 2.63
N PHE A 89 17.64 -5.12 3.54
CA PHE A 89 18.22 -4.86 4.87
C PHE A 89 18.39 -6.12 5.71
N VAL A 90 17.42 -7.04 5.69
CA VAL A 90 17.52 -8.33 6.39
C VAL A 90 18.65 -9.17 5.80
N SER A 91 18.76 -9.27 4.47
CA SER A 91 19.86 -10.02 3.84
C SER A 91 21.23 -9.41 4.15
N SER A 92 21.34 -8.08 4.15
CA SER A 92 22.55 -7.35 4.53
C SER A 92 22.91 -7.64 5.98
N LEU A 93 21.93 -7.62 6.89
CA LEU A 93 22.14 -7.93 8.30
C LEU A 93 22.66 -9.36 8.50
N ILE A 94 22.08 -10.34 7.80
CA ILE A 94 22.53 -11.74 7.85
C ILE A 94 23.97 -11.86 7.37
N LEU A 95 24.33 -11.23 6.24
CA LEU A 95 25.69 -11.24 5.72
C LEU A 95 26.67 -10.59 6.69
N MET A 96 26.33 -9.43 7.25
CA MET A 96 27.18 -8.73 8.21
C MET A 96 27.40 -9.55 9.49
N ILE A 97 26.34 -10.18 10.03
CA ILE A 97 26.47 -11.07 11.18
C ILE A 97 27.33 -12.29 10.84
N THR A 98 27.19 -12.83 9.63
CA THR A 98 28.00 -13.98 9.18
C THR A 98 29.48 -13.61 9.08
N PHE A 99 29.81 -12.45 8.49
CA PHE A 99 31.18 -11.94 8.46
C PHE A 99 31.73 -11.66 9.85
N LEU A 100 30.94 -11.07 10.75
CA LEU A 100 31.34 -10.82 12.13
C LEU A 100 31.74 -12.11 12.89
N ILE A 101 31.07 -13.22 12.60
CA ILE A 101 31.34 -14.51 13.25
C ILE A 101 32.57 -15.20 12.63
N LEU A 102 32.79 -15.04 11.32
CA LEU A 102 33.84 -15.73 10.56
C LEU A 102 35.17 -14.98 10.56
N ASP A 103 35.15 -13.65 10.47
CA ASP A 103 36.31 -12.77 10.46
C ASP A 103 36.34 -11.90 11.73
N ARG A 104 37.54 -11.59 12.25
CA ARG A 104 37.64 -10.72 13.43
C ARG A 104 37.11 -9.32 13.09
N PRO A 105 36.29 -8.72 13.96
CA PRO A 105 35.62 -7.46 13.66
C PRO A 105 36.59 -6.34 13.34
N ILE A 106 36.32 -5.64 12.24
CA ILE A 106 36.87 -4.31 11.96
C ILE A 106 35.86 -3.29 12.50
N ASP A 107 36.32 -2.20 13.15
CA ASP A 107 35.46 -1.24 13.86
C ASP A 107 34.25 -0.71 13.04
N GLY A 108 34.36 -0.67 11.71
CA GLY A 108 33.29 -0.24 10.80
C GLY A 108 32.11 -1.21 10.68
N GLU A 109 32.30 -2.50 10.95
CA GLU A 109 31.28 -3.54 10.76
C GLU A 109 30.21 -3.48 11.86
N ILE A 110 30.62 -3.23 13.10
CA ILE A 110 29.69 -3.09 14.24
C ILE A 110 28.75 -1.90 14.01
N PHE A 111 29.30 -0.78 13.53
CA PHE A 111 28.51 0.41 13.21
C PHE A 111 27.49 0.14 12.10
N GLY A 112 27.91 -0.57 11.04
CA GLY A 112 26.99 -0.94 9.96
C GLY A 112 25.89 -1.91 10.43
N ILE A 113 26.19 -2.87 11.31
CA ILE A 113 25.19 -3.77 11.88
C ILE A 113 24.12 -3.00 12.64
N ILE A 114 24.51 -2.00 13.44
CA ILE A 114 23.57 -1.16 14.19
C ILE A 114 22.64 -0.40 13.23
N ILE A 115 23.20 0.27 12.20
CA ILE A 115 22.41 1.02 11.22
C ILE A 115 21.45 0.10 10.47
N VAL A 116 21.94 -1.03 9.97
CA VAL A 116 21.13 -1.98 9.18
C VAL A 116 20.04 -2.61 10.05
N SER A 117 20.31 -2.87 11.33
CA SER A 117 19.30 -3.36 12.28
C SER A 117 18.17 -2.35 12.48
N ILE A 118 18.51 -1.07 12.67
CA ILE A 118 17.52 0.01 12.80
C ILE A 118 16.70 0.15 11.51
N ALA A 119 17.36 0.16 10.35
CA ALA A 119 16.68 0.23 9.06
C ALA A 119 15.72 -0.95 8.85
N SER A 120 16.17 -2.17 9.15
CA SER A 120 15.35 -3.38 9.08
C SER A 120 14.09 -3.26 9.96
N ALA A 121 14.25 -2.84 11.22
CA ALA A 121 13.13 -2.64 12.14
C ALA A 121 12.12 -1.60 11.62
N ILE A 122 12.58 -0.48 11.08
CA ILE A 122 11.71 0.55 10.49
C ILE A 122 10.89 -0.02 9.33
N PHE A 123 11.54 -0.73 8.40
CA PHE A 123 10.85 -1.27 7.22
C PHE A 123 9.90 -2.43 7.56
N ILE A 124 10.24 -3.27 8.54
CA ILE A 124 9.32 -4.30 9.05
C ILE A 124 8.08 -3.65 9.66
N ASN A 125 8.25 -2.60 10.47
CA ASN A 125 7.12 -1.88 11.06
C ASN A 125 6.24 -1.21 10.01
N ASP A 126 6.84 -0.64 8.96
CA ASP A 126 6.12 -0.07 7.82
C ASP A 126 5.27 -1.12 7.10
N ILE A 127 5.82 -2.32 6.86
CA ILE A 127 5.09 -3.46 6.28
C ILE A 127 3.90 -3.85 7.15
N LEU A 128 4.09 -4.00 8.46
CA LEU A 128 3.03 -4.39 9.39
C LEU A 128 1.88 -3.37 9.42
N LYS A 129 2.22 -2.07 9.47
CA LYS A 129 1.24 -0.99 9.43
C LYS A 129 0.44 -1.03 8.11
N LYS A 130 1.12 -1.19 6.99
CA LYS A 130 0.54 -1.27 5.65
C LYS A 130 -0.44 -2.43 5.49
N TYR A 131 -0.09 -3.62 6.00
CA TYR A 131 -1.01 -4.76 5.99
C TYR A 131 -2.20 -4.56 6.92
N LYS A 132 -2.01 -3.92 8.09
CA LYS A 132 -3.12 -3.57 8.98
C LYS A 132 -4.11 -2.62 8.30
N ASP A 133 -3.61 -1.59 7.60
CA ASP A 133 -4.42 -0.61 6.88
C ASP A 133 -5.13 -1.21 5.65
N LEU A 134 -4.62 -2.32 5.08
CA LEU A 134 -5.29 -3.07 4.03
C LEU A 134 -6.48 -3.89 4.56
N ILE A 135 -6.35 -4.47 5.75
CA ILE A 135 -7.32 -5.43 6.31
C ILE A 135 -8.42 -4.71 7.12
N ALA A 136 -8.11 -3.60 7.78
CA ALA A 136 -9.05 -2.76 8.53
C ALA A 136 -9.82 -1.84 7.58
#